data_AF-A0A349C0E1-F1
#
_entry.id   AF-A0A349C0E1-F1
#
_cell.length_a   1.000
_cell.length_b   1.000
_cell.length_c   1.000
_cell.angle_alpha   90.00
_cell.angle_beta   90.00
_cell.angle_gamma   90.00
#
_symmetry.space_group_name_H-M   'P 1'
#
loop_
_entity.id
_entity.type
_entity.pdbx_description
1 polymer ?
#
loop_
_entity_poly.entity_id
_entity_poly.type
_entity_poly.pdbx_seq_one_letter_code
_entity_poly.pdbx_strand_id
1 'polypeptide(L)'
;MKEKIKEGWGRLVRLLKENRKAQIGTVLAIAAIIIYFAAFYTGWLGIPGTRYRMFIDHGKFLRCTWVVRDGQYSYTDENANPSVGLVNIDGHNYYFDKKGIMQTGWVGKRYFDTYGRSVLGWQTIDGEIYYFGDEGIMQKGWLKYDGQIYYLSKKGTMVTGWQTIFGQKYRFSDEGVMQMGLYEEDGKTYLLSPIGGEMLTGEQEYEGKYYLMDEQGVVQTGWHNNKYYQEDGTAATGWMTVDGGLRYFDETGEMKTGLFTVDDEEFFTEEDGTVQPGWREEFYVCRDGLVIRPETETGDYGRLYIHSCKINVGMYLARSRKNYQPITDAEDSALVVKERRDHEPVVADRKSQGFDLTGLQDDAFAYILNTDQTIQEYSCVRIVEGTNEGDDVVDENGDSIWRQNEGGFCTYSSAGKPDRTKVIIAFWTPAAEEKEE
;
A
#
# COMPACT_ATOMS: atom_id res chain seq x y z
N MET A 1 -41.32 4.58 68.54
CA MET A 1 -41.90 3.21 68.63
C MET A 1 -40.87 2.19 69.12
N LYS A 2 -39.68 2.09 68.52
CA LYS A 2 -38.58 1.21 68.97
C LYS A 2 -38.17 1.43 70.44
N GLU A 3 -38.08 2.68 70.89
CA GLU A 3 -37.84 3.02 72.30
C GLU A 3 -39.00 2.61 73.21
N LYS A 4 -40.26 2.83 72.79
CA LYS A 4 -41.44 2.40 73.56
C LYS A 4 -41.53 0.87 73.69
N ILE A 5 -41.13 0.11 72.67
CA ILE A 5 -41.03 -1.36 72.73
C ILE A 5 -39.90 -1.76 73.69
N LYS A 6 -38.73 -1.12 73.61
CA LYS A 6 -37.59 -1.36 74.51
C LYS A 6 -37.91 -1.03 75.97
N GLU A 7 -38.60 0.08 76.23
CA GLU A 7 -39.11 0.48 77.54
C GLU A 7 -40.18 -0.49 78.06
N GLY A 8 -41.09 -0.92 77.17
CA GLY A 8 -42.13 -1.92 77.48
C GLY A 8 -41.53 -3.27 77.89
N TRP A 9 -40.56 -3.78 77.13
CA TRP A 9 -39.81 -4.99 77.47
C TRP A 9 -39.02 -4.83 78.77
N GLY A 10 -38.35 -3.68 78.97
CA GLY A 10 -37.63 -3.37 80.20
C GLY A 10 -38.54 -3.36 81.44
N ARG A 11 -39.73 -2.77 81.32
CA ARG A 11 -40.77 -2.80 82.37
C ARG A 11 -41.30 -4.20 82.63
N LEU A 12 -41.59 -4.98 81.58
CA LEU A 12 -42.09 -6.35 81.71
C LEU A 12 -41.08 -7.26 82.42
N VAL A 13 -39.80 -7.19 82.04
CA VAL A 13 -38.72 -7.97 82.67
C VAL A 13 -38.50 -7.56 84.13
N ARG A 14 -38.59 -6.27 84.44
CA ARG A 14 -38.48 -5.77 85.83
C ARG A 14 -39.66 -6.25 86.68
N LEU A 15 -40.89 -6.21 86.16
CA LEU A 15 -42.10 -6.71 86.82
C LEU A 15 -42.05 -8.23 87.08
N LEU A 16 -41.51 -9.01 86.13
CA LEU A 16 -41.35 -10.46 86.27
C LEU A 16 -40.25 -10.84 87.28
N LYS A 17 -39.21 -10.01 87.44
CA LYS A 17 -38.12 -10.23 88.40
C LYS A 17 -38.49 -9.83 89.84
N GLU A 18 -39.25 -8.75 90.02
CA GLU A 18 -39.51 -8.17 91.33
C GLU A 18 -40.76 -8.74 92.03
N ASN A 19 -41.64 -9.47 91.33
CA ASN A 19 -42.92 -9.89 91.91
C ASN A 19 -43.43 -11.26 91.42
N ARG A 20 -43.38 -12.31 92.26
CA ARG A 20 -44.07 -13.60 91.99
C ARG A 20 -45.61 -13.48 92.00
N LYS A 21 -46.16 -12.32 92.40
CA LYS A 21 -47.60 -11.98 92.40
C LYS A 21 -47.92 -10.82 91.45
N ALA A 22 -47.14 -10.61 90.38
CA ALA A 22 -47.60 -9.71 89.32
C ALA A 22 -48.99 -10.18 88.86
N GLN A 23 -50.01 -9.30 88.92
CA GLN A 23 -51.36 -9.65 88.49
C GLN A 23 -51.26 -10.18 87.05
N ILE A 24 -51.65 -11.45 86.86
CA ILE A 24 -51.56 -12.15 85.56
C ILE A 24 -52.17 -11.29 84.45
N GLY A 25 -53.25 -10.55 84.75
CA GLY A 25 -53.87 -9.58 83.85
C GLY A 25 -52.97 -8.43 83.40
N THR A 26 -52.12 -7.86 84.26
CA THR A 26 -51.19 -6.78 83.89
C THR A 26 -50.03 -7.30 83.03
N VAL A 27 -49.52 -8.49 83.32
CA VAL A 27 -48.47 -9.15 82.52
C VAL A 27 -49.02 -9.52 81.14
N LEU A 28 -50.23 -10.09 81.08
CA LEU A 28 -50.92 -10.39 79.82
C LEU A 28 -51.29 -9.13 79.03
N ALA A 29 -51.69 -8.04 79.69
CA ALA A 29 -51.97 -6.77 79.01
C ALA A 29 -50.71 -6.15 78.41
N ILE A 30 -49.58 -6.15 79.13
CA ILE A 30 -48.30 -5.64 78.59
C ILE A 30 -47.79 -6.56 77.47
N ALA A 31 -47.90 -7.88 77.63
CA ALA A 31 -47.54 -8.84 76.58
C ALA A 31 -48.44 -8.67 75.33
N ALA A 32 -49.75 -8.50 75.50
CA ALA A 32 -50.71 -8.24 74.42
C ALA A 32 -50.43 -6.89 73.74
N ILE A 33 -50.06 -5.85 74.48
CA ILE A 33 -49.64 -4.56 73.94
C ILE A 33 -48.35 -4.69 73.13
N ILE A 34 -47.36 -5.46 73.62
CA ILE A 34 -46.11 -5.74 72.90
C ILE A 34 -46.40 -6.55 71.63
N ILE A 35 -47.26 -7.58 71.71
CA ILE A 35 -47.68 -8.41 70.56
C ILE A 35 -48.45 -7.56 69.54
N TYR A 36 -49.37 -6.70 70.00
CA TYR A 36 -50.11 -5.76 69.17
C TYR A 36 -49.16 -4.79 68.47
N PHE A 37 -48.25 -4.12 69.19
CA PHE A 37 -47.28 -3.23 68.59
C PHE A 37 -46.25 -3.94 67.69
N ALA A 38 -45.94 -5.22 67.94
CA ALA A 38 -45.12 -6.05 67.05
C ALA A 38 -45.89 -6.46 65.78
N ALA A 39 -47.21 -6.65 65.86
CA ALA A 39 -48.08 -6.94 64.71
C ALA A 39 -48.25 -5.73 63.76
N PHE A 40 -47.98 -4.51 64.22
CA PHE A 40 -47.95 -3.29 63.39
C PHE A 40 -46.53 -2.74 63.17
N TYR A 41 -45.50 -3.47 63.59
CA TYR A 41 -44.13 -3.04 63.36
C TYR A 41 -43.69 -3.39 61.95
N THR A 42 -43.29 -2.36 61.20
CA THR A 42 -42.61 -2.51 59.92
C THR A 42 -41.19 -1.98 60.04
N GLY A 43 -40.18 -2.82 59.82
CA GLY A 43 -38.78 -2.42 59.78
C GLY A 43 -37.77 -3.48 60.19
N TRP A 44 -36.50 -3.07 60.19
CA TRP A 44 -35.37 -3.90 60.59
C TRP A 44 -35.36 -4.13 62.11
N LEU A 45 -35.48 -5.39 62.51
CA LEU A 45 -35.33 -5.85 63.90
C LEU A 45 -33.96 -6.51 64.05
N GLY A 46 -33.07 -5.89 64.84
CA GLY A 46 -31.77 -6.48 65.16
C GLY A 46 -31.87 -7.46 66.32
N ILE A 47 -31.21 -8.62 66.20
CA ILE A 47 -31.12 -9.60 67.28
C ILE A 47 -29.89 -9.24 68.15
N PRO A 48 -30.08 -8.91 69.44
CA PRO A 48 -28.97 -8.53 70.31
C PRO A 48 -27.84 -9.57 70.33
N GLY A 49 -26.59 -9.11 70.26
CA GLY A 49 -25.41 -9.99 70.28
C GLY A 49 -25.10 -10.68 68.95
N THR A 50 -25.85 -10.41 67.88
CA THR A 50 -25.59 -10.97 66.55
C THR A 50 -25.47 -9.88 65.48
N ARG A 51 -24.95 -10.26 64.30
CA ARG A 51 -24.96 -9.40 63.10
C ARG A 51 -26.30 -9.41 62.36
N TYR A 52 -27.23 -10.29 62.73
CA TYR A 52 -28.47 -10.52 62.00
C TYR A 52 -29.52 -9.45 62.28
N ARG A 53 -30.20 -9.02 61.22
CA ARG A 53 -31.30 -8.06 61.26
C ARG A 53 -32.39 -8.60 60.35
N MET A 54 -33.57 -8.87 60.89
CA MET A 54 -34.68 -9.40 60.08
C MET A 54 -35.63 -8.28 59.71
N PHE A 55 -36.11 -8.25 58.47
CA PHE A 55 -37.18 -7.33 58.10
C PHE A 55 -38.54 -7.93 58.44
N ILE A 56 -39.33 -7.17 59.20
CA ILE A 56 -40.70 -7.52 59.55
C ILE A 56 -41.62 -6.48 58.92
N ASP A 57 -42.73 -6.92 58.34
CA ASP A 57 -43.84 -6.07 57.90
C ASP A 57 -45.15 -6.65 58.43
N HIS A 58 -45.90 -5.86 59.20
CA HIS A 58 -47.16 -6.28 59.84
C HIS A 58 -47.09 -7.64 60.54
N GLY A 59 -46.00 -7.89 61.28
CA GLY A 59 -45.77 -9.15 61.99
C GLY A 59 -45.32 -10.34 61.13
N LYS A 60 -45.12 -10.15 59.81
CA LYS A 60 -44.61 -11.17 58.89
C LYS A 60 -43.14 -10.92 58.55
N PHE A 61 -42.34 -11.98 58.50
CA PHE A 61 -40.98 -11.92 57.96
C PHE A 61 -41.02 -11.84 56.44
N LEU A 62 -40.44 -10.78 55.87
CA LEU A 62 -40.26 -10.67 54.43
C LEU A 62 -38.96 -11.39 54.05
N ARG A 63 -39.06 -12.36 53.15
CA ARG A 63 -37.97 -13.24 52.70
C ARG A 63 -37.89 -13.21 51.19
N CYS A 64 -36.68 -13.31 50.64
CA CYS A 64 -36.42 -13.32 49.19
C CYS A 64 -37.20 -12.23 48.45
N THR A 65 -37.18 -11.00 48.98
CA THR A 65 -37.98 -9.91 48.44
C THR A 65 -37.32 -8.56 48.64
N TRP A 66 -37.72 -7.62 47.80
CA TRP A 66 -37.26 -6.24 47.84
C TRP A 66 -37.93 -5.46 48.95
N VAL A 67 -37.13 -4.68 49.66
CA VAL A 67 -37.56 -3.79 50.73
C VAL A 67 -37.07 -2.38 50.38
N VAL A 68 -38.00 -1.42 50.38
CA VAL A 68 -37.68 -0.01 50.11
C VAL A 68 -37.99 0.82 51.34
N ARG A 69 -37.00 1.59 51.82
CA ARG A 69 -37.18 2.56 52.91
C ARG A 69 -36.36 3.80 52.66
N ASP A 70 -36.98 4.97 52.82
CA ASP A 70 -36.30 6.26 52.71
C ASP A 70 -35.52 6.41 51.38
N GLY A 71 -36.07 5.85 50.30
CA GLY A 71 -35.45 5.81 48.96
C GLY A 71 -34.31 4.80 48.80
N GLN A 72 -33.99 4.02 49.84
CA GLN A 72 -32.94 2.99 49.82
C GLN A 72 -33.56 1.61 49.58
N TYR A 73 -32.92 0.85 48.70
CA TYR A 73 -33.34 -0.49 48.31
C TYR A 73 -32.48 -1.53 49.03
N SER A 74 -33.12 -2.57 49.55
CA SER A 74 -32.48 -3.75 50.14
C SER A 74 -33.18 -5.00 49.61
N TYR A 75 -32.48 -6.13 49.59
CA TYR A 75 -33.08 -7.43 49.33
C TYR A 75 -32.92 -8.30 50.58
N THR A 76 -33.97 -9.00 50.98
CA THR A 76 -33.92 -9.95 52.10
C THR A 76 -33.61 -11.35 51.60
N ASP A 77 -32.73 -12.09 52.27
CA ASP A 77 -32.46 -13.50 51.97
C ASP A 77 -33.59 -14.43 52.47
N GLU A 78 -33.38 -15.75 52.35
CA GLU A 78 -34.32 -16.80 52.80
C GLU A 78 -34.62 -16.74 54.31
N ASN A 79 -33.73 -16.11 55.08
CA ASN A 79 -33.83 -15.92 56.51
C ASN A 79 -34.31 -14.51 56.90
N ALA A 80 -34.81 -13.73 55.93
CA ALA A 80 -35.23 -12.34 56.09
C ALA A 80 -34.10 -11.36 56.48
N ASN A 81 -32.83 -11.77 56.38
CA ASN A 81 -31.69 -10.89 56.63
C ASN A 81 -31.39 -10.02 55.41
N PRO A 82 -30.82 -8.82 55.57
CA PRO A 82 -30.37 -8.05 54.42
C PRO A 82 -29.23 -8.80 53.70
N SER A 83 -29.38 -8.94 52.38
CA SER A 83 -28.31 -9.36 51.49
C SER A 83 -27.14 -8.37 51.53
N VAL A 84 -25.92 -8.88 51.41
CA VAL A 84 -24.68 -8.09 51.39
C VAL A 84 -23.75 -8.63 50.31
N GLY A 85 -22.96 -7.74 49.69
CA GLY A 85 -22.08 -8.09 48.58
C GLY A 85 -22.84 -8.30 47.27
N LEU A 86 -22.23 -9.06 46.35
CA LEU A 86 -22.79 -9.35 45.03
C LEU A 86 -23.82 -10.49 45.14
N VAL A 87 -25.05 -10.27 44.68
CA VAL A 87 -26.14 -11.25 44.74
C VAL A 87 -26.88 -11.29 43.41
N ASN A 88 -27.13 -12.49 42.91
CA ASN A 88 -27.97 -12.70 41.73
C ASN A 88 -29.44 -12.84 42.15
N ILE A 89 -30.30 -11.99 41.60
CA ILE A 89 -31.74 -11.95 41.86
C ILE A 89 -32.42 -11.89 40.50
N ASP A 90 -33.24 -12.91 40.20
CA ASP A 90 -34.00 -13.04 38.95
C ASP A 90 -33.14 -12.87 37.69
N GLY A 91 -31.92 -13.45 37.71
CA GLY A 91 -30.99 -13.41 36.57
C GLY A 91 -30.14 -12.14 36.49
N HIS A 92 -30.32 -11.17 37.39
CA HIS A 92 -29.54 -9.94 37.44
C HIS A 92 -28.64 -9.88 38.68
N ASN A 93 -27.42 -9.40 38.50
CA ASN A 93 -26.49 -9.20 39.61
C ASN A 93 -26.66 -7.81 40.22
N TYR A 94 -26.83 -7.75 41.54
CA TYR A 94 -26.91 -6.53 42.34
C TYR A 94 -25.80 -6.51 43.38
N TYR A 95 -25.36 -5.33 43.80
CA TYR A 95 -24.41 -5.19 44.91
C TYR A 95 -25.04 -4.46 46.09
N PHE A 96 -24.95 -5.07 47.27
CA PHE A 96 -25.41 -4.48 48.53
C PHE A 96 -24.21 -4.16 49.43
N ASP A 97 -24.19 -2.98 50.03
CA ASP A 97 -23.14 -2.60 50.97
C ASP A 97 -23.19 -3.42 52.28
N LYS A 98 -22.28 -3.15 53.21
CA LYS A 98 -22.25 -3.84 54.52
C LYS A 98 -23.50 -3.62 55.38
N LYS A 99 -24.32 -2.61 55.06
CA LYS A 99 -25.60 -2.32 55.74
C LYS A 99 -26.78 -2.96 55.02
N GLY A 100 -26.57 -3.57 53.85
CA GLY A 100 -27.61 -4.18 53.02
C GLY A 100 -28.29 -3.21 52.07
N ILE A 101 -27.69 -2.05 51.80
CA ILE A 101 -28.24 -1.05 50.90
C ILE A 101 -27.66 -1.29 49.51
N MET A 102 -28.55 -1.43 48.52
CA MET A 102 -28.21 -1.59 47.10
C MET A 102 -27.40 -0.39 46.61
N GLN A 103 -26.33 -0.67 45.88
CA GLN A 103 -25.48 0.34 45.28
C GLN A 103 -25.78 0.48 43.78
N THR A 104 -25.64 1.70 43.28
CA THR A 104 -25.65 2.06 41.86
C THR A 104 -24.31 2.71 41.51
N GLY A 105 -23.99 2.79 40.22
CA GLY A 105 -22.72 3.34 39.74
C GLY A 105 -21.53 2.40 39.97
N TRP A 106 -20.35 2.99 40.11
CA TRP A 106 -19.09 2.24 40.24
C TRP A 106 -18.96 1.55 41.60
N VAL A 107 -18.73 0.24 41.57
CA VAL A 107 -18.31 -0.55 42.73
C VAL A 107 -17.15 -1.46 42.32
N GLY A 108 -15.93 -1.06 42.71
CA GLY A 108 -14.71 -1.77 42.31
C GLY A 108 -14.50 -1.71 40.79
N LYS A 109 -14.55 -2.87 40.13
CA LYS A 109 -14.42 -2.99 38.65
C LYS A 109 -15.76 -3.19 37.94
N ARG A 110 -16.88 -3.08 38.65
CA ARG A 110 -18.23 -3.23 38.09
C ARG A 110 -18.94 -1.90 38.09
N TYR A 111 -19.88 -1.75 37.16
CA TYR A 111 -20.81 -0.65 37.14
C TYR A 111 -22.23 -1.17 37.27
N PHE A 112 -23.01 -0.57 38.15
CA PHE A 112 -24.41 -0.90 38.38
C PHE A 112 -25.27 0.22 37.81
N ASP A 113 -26.24 -0.12 36.97
CA ASP A 113 -27.14 0.85 36.33
C ASP A 113 -28.02 1.58 37.37
N THR A 114 -28.88 2.47 36.91
CA THR A 114 -29.81 3.22 37.77
C THR A 114 -30.81 2.32 38.52
N TYR A 115 -30.99 1.08 38.09
CA TYR A 115 -31.79 0.05 38.74
C TYR A 115 -30.95 -0.87 39.65
N GLY A 116 -29.64 -0.64 39.75
CA GLY A 116 -28.72 -1.43 40.57
C GLY A 116 -28.27 -2.73 39.93
N ARG A 117 -28.51 -2.94 38.63
CA ARG A 117 -28.11 -4.16 37.90
C ARG A 117 -26.71 -3.98 37.34
N SER A 118 -25.87 -5.00 37.50
CA SER A 118 -24.52 -5.02 36.89
C SER A 118 -24.65 -4.97 35.37
N VAL A 119 -23.99 -4.00 34.74
CA VAL A 119 -23.97 -3.86 33.28
C VAL A 119 -23.00 -4.86 32.63
N LEU A 120 -23.26 -5.16 31.36
CA LEU A 120 -22.46 -6.04 30.49
C LEU A 120 -22.22 -5.36 29.14
N GLY A 121 -21.23 -5.82 28.39
CA GLY A 121 -20.90 -5.33 27.05
C GLY A 121 -20.43 -3.88 27.03
N TRP A 122 -20.59 -3.24 25.87
CA TRP A 122 -20.26 -1.83 25.65
C TRP A 122 -21.20 -0.89 26.40
N GLN A 123 -20.66 0.07 27.13
CA GLN A 123 -21.41 1.03 27.94
C GLN A 123 -20.79 2.41 27.85
N THR A 124 -21.61 3.44 27.68
CA THR A 124 -21.19 4.84 27.79
C THR A 124 -21.53 5.35 29.19
N ILE A 125 -20.51 5.73 29.95
CA ILE A 125 -20.63 6.20 31.34
C ILE A 125 -19.87 7.52 31.44
N ASP A 126 -20.57 8.57 31.83
CA ASP A 126 -20.01 9.93 31.98
C ASP A 126 -19.26 10.45 30.73
N GLY A 127 -19.75 10.06 29.54
CA GLY A 127 -19.16 10.45 28.24
C GLY A 127 -18.00 9.57 27.75
N GLU A 128 -17.60 8.58 28.54
CA GLU A 128 -16.52 7.64 28.21
C GLU A 128 -17.09 6.25 27.89
N ILE A 129 -16.46 5.53 26.96
CA ILE A 129 -16.90 4.20 26.51
C ILE A 129 -16.09 3.13 27.22
N TYR A 130 -16.77 2.15 27.83
CA TYR A 130 -16.19 1.01 28.53
C TYR A 130 -16.74 -0.30 27.97
N TYR A 131 -16.01 -1.39 28.15
CA TYR A 131 -16.52 -2.74 27.91
C TYR A 131 -16.50 -3.58 29.18
N PHE A 132 -17.63 -4.19 29.50
CA PHE A 132 -17.79 -5.11 30.63
C PHE A 132 -17.93 -6.54 30.10
N GLY A 133 -17.05 -7.44 30.54
CA GLY A 133 -17.14 -8.85 30.18
C GLY A 133 -18.36 -9.54 30.81
N ASP A 134 -18.56 -10.82 30.51
CA ASP A 134 -19.77 -11.58 30.90
C ASP A 134 -20.00 -11.66 32.41
N GLU A 135 -18.95 -11.50 33.21
CA GLU A 135 -19.04 -11.43 34.68
C GLU A 135 -19.36 -10.02 35.24
N GLY A 136 -19.61 -9.05 34.36
CA GLY A 136 -19.80 -7.63 34.68
C GLY A 136 -18.52 -6.91 35.11
N ILE A 137 -17.35 -7.48 34.81
CA ILE A 137 -16.05 -6.89 35.12
C ILE A 137 -15.58 -6.05 33.94
N MET A 138 -15.30 -4.77 34.19
CA MET A 138 -14.70 -3.84 33.23
C MET A 138 -13.36 -4.38 32.72
N GLN A 139 -13.22 -4.45 31.40
CA GLN A 139 -12.01 -4.91 30.71
C GLN A 139 -10.99 -3.77 30.54
N LYS A 140 -9.74 -4.15 30.30
CA LYS A 140 -8.61 -3.25 30.02
C LYS A 140 -7.66 -3.92 29.02
N GLY A 141 -6.91 -3.13 28.27
CA GLY A 141 -5.97 -3.60 27.27
C GLY A 141 -6.67 -4.03 25.98
N TRP A 142 -6.04 -4.94 25.26
CA TRP A 142 -6.54 -5.47 23.99
C TRP A 142 -7.85 -6.24 24.18
N LEU A 143 -8.85 -5.90 23.36
CA LEU A 143 -10.15 -6.56 23.34
C LEU A 143 -10.46 -6.97 21.90
N LYS A 144 -10.70 -8.26 21.69
CA LYS A 144 -11.30 -8.76 20.44
C LYS A 144 -12.80 -8.95 20.67
N TYR A 145 -13.62 -8.23 19.92
CA TYR A 145 -15.07 -8.30 20.02
C TYR A 145 -15.66 -8.25 18.62
N ASP A 146 -16.52 -9.23 18.31
CA ASP A 146 -17.20 -9.34 17.01
C ASP A 146 -16.26 -9.21 15.79
N GLY A 147 -15.16 -9.97 15.81
CA GLY A 147 -14.15 -9.95 14.76
C GLY A 147 -13.22 -8.73 14.75
N GLN A 148 -13.58 -7.66 15.46
CA GLN A 148 -12.85 -6.39 15.51
C GLN A 148 -11.94 -6.32 16.74
N ILE A 149 -10.89 -5.51 16.64
CA ILE A 149 -9.89 -5.33 17.71
C ILE A 149 -9.98 -3.90 18.23
N TYR A 150 -10.04 -3.77 19.55
CA TYR A 150 -10.11 -2.51 20.29
C TYR A 150 -9.00 -2.48 21.32
N TYR A 151 -8.71 -1.27 21.83
CA TYR A 151 -7.86 -1.11 23.00
C TYR A 151 -8.57 -0.28 24.07
N LEU A 152 -8.62 -0.84 25.28
CA LEU A 152 -9.12 -0.17 26.47
C LEU A 152 -7.94 0.33 27.29
N SER A 153 -7.94 1.62 27.60
CA SER A 153 -6.87 2.29 28.33
C SER A 153 -6.64 1.67 29.72
N LYS A 154 -5.60 2.13 30.43
CA LYS A 154 -5.38 1.76 31.84
C LYS A 154 -6.57 2.12 32.74
N LYS A 155 -7.42 3.07 32.35
CA LYS A 155 -8.66 3.44 33.05
C LYS A 155 -9.86 2.58 32.61
N GLY A 156 -9.74 1.79 31.55
CA GLY A 156 -10.81 0.97 30.97
C GLY A 156 -11.60 1.68 29.87
N THR A 157 -11.24 2.92 29.56
CA THR A 157 -11.89 3.71 28.49
C THR A 157 -11.38 3.28 27.12
N MET A 158 -12.27 3.15 26.15
CA MET A 158 -11.91 2.88 24.76
C MET A 158 -11.09 4.03 24.19
N VAL A 159 -10.00 3.69 23.49
CA VAL A 159 -9.16 4.68 22.81
C VAL A 159 -9.54 4.81 21.35
N THR A 160 -9.31 5.99 20.80
CA THR A 160 -9.48 6.32 19.38
C THR A 160 -8.23 7.05 18.89
N GLY A 161 -8.12 7.27 17.58
CA GLY A 161 -7.00 7.99 16.98
C GLY A 161 -5.67 7.23 17.06
N TRP A 162 -4.58 7.96 16.88
CA TRP A 162 -3.21 7.44 17.03
C TRP A 162 -2.87 7.20 18.50
N GLN A 163 -2.35 6.02 18.80
CA GLN A 163 -1.99 5.59 20.15
C GLN A 163 -0.64 4.89 20.17
N THR A 164 0.19 5.22 21.16
CA THR A 164 1.43 4.49 21.42
C THR A 164 1.21 3.47 22.52
N ILE A 165 1.26 2.18 22.18
CA ILE A 165 0.98 1.05 23.07
C ILE A 165 2.22 0.15 23.07
N PHE A 166 2.84 -0.02 24.24
CA PHE A 166 4.08 -0.81 24.40
C PHE A 166 5.22 -0.42 23.45
N GLY A 167 5.32 0.86 23.08
CA GLY A 167 6.37 1.38 22.20
C GLY A 167 5.99 1.39 20.72
N GLN A 168 4.95 0.67 20.32
CA GLN A 168 4.45 0.63 18.94
C GLN A 168 3.31 1.63 18.75
N LYS A 169 3.19 2.21 17.55
CA LYS A 169 2.08 3.09 17.18
C LYS A 169 0.97 2.28 16.53
N TYR A 170 -0.27 2.60 16.88
CA TYR A 170 -1.49 2.01 16.33
C TYR A 170 -2.48 3.12 16.00
N ARG A 171 -3.38 2.88 15.05
CA ARG A 171 -4.51 3.78 14.75
C ARG A 171 -5.81 3.06 15.04
N PHE A 172 -6.73 3.72 15.75
CA PHE A 172 -8.08 3.21 16.05
C PHE A 172 -9.11 4.18 15.50
N SER A 173 -10.17 3.75 14.81
CA SER A 173 -11.23 4.63 14.30
C SER A 173 -11.95 5.40 15.42
N ASP A 174 -12.89 6.28 15.06
CA ASP A 174 -13.71 7.01 16.04
C ASP A 174 -14.64 6.05 16.82
N GLU A 175 -14.97 4.91 16.24
CA GLU A 175 -15.66 3.78 16.88
C GLU A 175 -14.70 2.87 17.68
N GLY A 176 -13.40 3.19 17.72
CA GLY A 176 -12.38 2.47 18.48
C GLY A 176 -11.83 1.22 17.79
N VAL A 177 -12.15 1.00 16.52
CA VAL A 177 -11.72 -0.19 15.75
C VAL A 177 -10.29 0.01 15.26
N MET A 178 -9.39 -0.92 15.60
CA MET A 178 -8.00 -0.89 15.15
C MET A 178 -7.92 -0.98 13.63
N GLN A 179 -7.20 -0.04 13.03
CA GLN A 179 -6.93 0.01 11.60
C GLN A 179 -5.77 -0.93 11.25
N MET A 180 -5.80 -1.49 10.04
CA MET A 180 -4.83 -2.44 9.51
C MET A 180 -4.67 -2.20 8.00
N GLY A 181 -3.52 -2.59 7.43
CA GLY A 181 -3.20 -2.36 6.04
C GLY A 181 -2.86 -0.90 5.74
N LEU A 182 -3.04 -0.49 4.48
CA LEU A 182 -2.84 0.90 4.08
C LEU A 182 -3.90 1.80 4.71
N TYR A 183 -3.44 2.88 5.34
CA TYR A 183 -4.29 3.85 6.01
C TYR A 183 -3.86 5.26 5.61
N GLU A 184 -4.81 6.06 5.14
CA GLU A 184 -4.56 7.46 4.73
C GLU A 184 -5.22 8.43 5.70
N GLU A 185 -4.46 9.44 6.12
CA GLU A 185 -4.95 10.55 6.95
C GLU A 185 -4.19 11.83 6.59
N ASP A 186 -4.92 12.93 6.35
CA ASP A 186 -4.37 14.25 6.01
C ASP A 186 -3.36 14.23 4.84
N GLY A 187 -3.64 13.40 3.80
CA GLY A 187 -2.79 13.25 2.62
C GLY A 187 -1.49 12.48 2.88
N LYS A 188 -1.39 11.79 4.02
CA LYS A 188 -0.28 10.89 4.35
C LYS A 188 -0.78 9.47 4.42
N THR A 189 -0.06 8.57 3.76
CA THR A 189 -0.34 7.15 3.79
C THR A 189 0.61 6.46 4.77
N TYR A 190 0.07 5.53 5.53
CA TYR A 190 0.77 4.70 6.51
C TYR A 190 0.48 3.23 6.20
N LEU A 191 1.43 2.35 6.45
CA LEU A 191 1.19 0.91 6.44
C LEU A 191 1.09 0.41 7.88
N LEU A 192 -0.11 -0.03 8.27
CA LEU A 192 -0.36 -0.69 9.55
C LEU A 192 -0.29 -2.20 9.32
N SER A 193 0.47 -2.91 10.14
CA SER A 193 0.67 -4.34 10.07
C SER A 193 -0.68 -5.07 9.91
N PRO A 194 -0.89 -5.86 8.84
CA PRO A 194 -2.17 -6.55 8.61
C PRO A 194 -2.43 -7.67 9.63
N ILE A 195 -1.42 -8.03 10.42
CA ILE A 195 -1.51 -9.09 11.44
C ILE A 195 -1.68 -8.47 12.82
N GLY A 196 -0.86 -7.48 13.16
CA GLY A 196 -0.77 -6.93 14.51
C GLY A 196 -1.32 -5.52 14.67
N GLY A 197 -1.49 -4.77 13.58
CA GLY A 197 -1.96 -3.38 13.55
C GLY A 197 -0.88 -2.33 13.85
N GLU A 198 0.33 -2.72 14.23
CA GLU A 198 1.41 -1.76 14.47
C GLU A 198 1.82 -1.04 13.18
N MET A 199 2.07 0.26 13.28
CA MET A 199 2.60 1.06 12.19
C MET A 199 4.00 0.60 11.81
N LEU A 200 4.20 0.32 10.51
CA LEU A 200 5.45 -0.13 9.95
C LEU A 200 6.30 1.07 9.45
N THR A 201 7.60 0.85 9.35
CA THR A 201 8.60 1.80 8.86
C THR A 201 9.61 1.08 7.96
N GLY A 202 10.37 1.81 7.14
CA GLY A 202 11.34 1.22 6.21
C GLY A 202 10.68 0.57 5.00
N GLU A 203 11.40 -0.29 4.28
CA GLU A 203 10.86 -1.02 3.13
C GLU A 203 9.95 -2.16 3.59
N GLN A 204 8.76 -2.26 3.01
CA GLN A 204 7.78 -3.30 3.32
C GLN A 204 7.12 -3.84 2.05
N GLU A 205 6.83 -5.14 2.06
CA GLU A 205 5.98 -5.78 1.06
C GLU A 205 4.54 -5.87 1.60
N TYR A 206 3.57 -5.43 0.80
CA TYR A 206 2.15 -5.54 1.10
C TYR A 206 1.37 -5.88 -0.17
N GLU A 207 0.66 -7.01 -0.15
CA GLU A 207 -0.14 -7.51 -1.29
C GLU A 207 0.66 -7.63 -2.60
N GLY A 208 1.93 -8.09 -2.52
CA GLY A 208 2.82 -8.26 -3.67
C GLY A 208 3.37 -6.95 -4.25
N LYS A 209 3.20 -5.83 -3.54
CA LYS A 209 3.76 -4.52 -3.89
C LYS A 209 4.71 -4.07 -2.80
N TYR A 210 5.75 -3.32 -3.19
CA TYR A 210 6.74 -2.79 -2.25
C TYR A 210 6.48 -1.31 -1.98
N TYR A 211 6.60 -0.91 -0.72
CA TYR A 211 6.44 0.46 -0.26
C TYR A 211 7.63 0.84 0.61
N LEU A 212 7.98 2.12 0.68
CA LEU A 212 8.97 2.66 1.61
C LEU A 212 8.30 3.65 2.55
N MET A 213 8.46 3.45 3.86
CA MET A 213 7.99 4.37 4.89
C MET A 213 9.17 5.03 5.58
N ASP A 214 9.06 6.32 5.89
CA ASP A 214 10.05 7.03 6.71
C ASP A 214 10.00 6.61 8.19
N GLU A 215 10.85 7.21 9.02
CA GLU A 215 10.89 6.97 10.48
C GLU A 215 9.58 7.40 11.19
N GLN A 216 8.77 8.24 10.56
CA GLN A 216 7.47 8.66 11.06
C GLN A 216 6.33 7.76 10.54
N GLY A 217 6.63 6.78 9.67
CA GLY A 217 5.70 5.81 9.10
C GLY A 217 5.01 6.29 7.82
N VAL A 218 5.40 7.45 7.28
CA VAL A 218 4.77 8.01 6.08
C VAL A 218 5.35 7.36 4.84
N VAL A 219 4.49 6.84 3.97
CA VAL A 219 4.86 6.29 2.67
C VAL A 219 5.52 7.36 1.81
N GLN A 220 6.69 7.02 1.26
CA GLN A 220 7.52 7.89 0.43
C GLN A 220 7.23 7.66 -1.05
N THR A 221 7.54 8.68 -1.85
CA THR A 221 7.42 8.68 -3.32
C THR A 221 8.69 9.26 -3.94
N GLY A 222 8.93 9.00 -5.22
CA GLY A 222 10.12 9.40 -5.95
C GLY A 222 11.31 8.47 -5.76
N TRP A 223 12.49 8.99 -6.09
CA TRP A 223 13.76 8.25 -6.03
C TRP A 223 14.25 8.06 -4.60
N HIS A 224 14.50 6.81 -4.22
CA HIS A 224 15.18 6.43 -2.99
C HIS A 224 16.20 5.34 -3.30
N ASN A 225 17.49 5.69 -3.18
CA ASN A 225 18.60 4.84 -3.62
C ASN A 225 18.43 4.41 -5.09
N ASN A 226 18.39 3.11 -5.37
CA ASN A 226 18.20 2.54 -6.70
C ASN A 226 16.74 2.12 -6.98
N LYS A 227 15.78 2.56 -6.16
CA LYS A 227 14.34 2.29 -6.35
C LYS A 227 13.60 3.58 -6.65
N TYR A 228 12.55 3.47 -7.47
CA TYR A 228 11.63 4.57 -7.73
C TYR A 228 10.24 4.21 -7.19
N TYR A 229 9.74 4.99 -6.25
CA TYR A 229 8.40 4.84 -5.69
C TYR A 229 7.43 5.76 -6.44
N GLN A 230 6.39 5.19 -7.02
CA GLN A 230 5.39 5.90 -7.82
C GLN A 230 4.50 6.81 -6.95
N GLU A 231 3.62 7.60 -7.56
CA GLU A 231 2.71 8.51 -6.83
C GLU A 231 1.75 7.77 -5.89
N ASP A 232 1.41 6.51 -6.20
CA ASP A 232 0.61 5.64 -5.32
C ASP A 232 1.43 5.01 -4.19
N GLY A 233 2.72 5.35 -4.08
CA GLY A 233 3.65 4.86 -3.08
C GLY A 233 4.28 3.50 -3.39
N THR A 234 3.93 2.87 -4.50
CA THR A 234 4.45 1.54 -4.86
C THR A 234 5.79 1.64 -5.59
N ALA A 235 6.73 0.74 -5.30
CA ALA A 235 7.96 0.64 -6.08
C ALA A 235 7.63 0.26 -7.53
N ALA A 236 8.24 0.96 -8.49
CA ALA A 236 8.17 0.63 -9.91
C ALA A 236 8.75 -0.76 -10.15
N THR A 237 8.10 -1.54 -11.02
CA THR A 237 8.58 -2.85 -11.47
C THR A 237 8.48 -2.95 -12.99
N GLY A 238 9.34 -3.76 -13.59
CA GLY A 238 9.47 -3.89 -15.05
C GLY A 238 10.01 -2.63 -15.74
N TRP A 239 9.72 -2.52 -17.02
CA TRP A 239 10.11 -1.36 -17.84
C TRP A 239 9.25 -0.14 -17.53
N MET A 240 9.88 0.98 -17.16
CA MET A 240 9.18 2.23 -16.85
C MET A 240 9.99 3.44 -17.32
N THR A 241 9.28 4.46 -17.81
CA THR A 241 9.88 5.76 -18.11
C THR A 241 9.77 6.66 -16.89
N VAL A 242 10.91 7.06 -16.35
CA VAL A 242 11.00 7.95 -15.17
C VAL A 242 11.89 9.12 -15.55
N ASP A 243 11.41 10.35 -15.30
CA ASP A 243 12.11 11.60 -15.65
C ASP A 243 12.56 11.68 -17.13
N GLY A 244 11.79 11.06 -18.03
CA GLY A 244 12.07 11.02 -19.47
C GLY A 244 13.06 9.93 -19.93
N GLY A 245 13.63 9.15 -19.01
CA GLY A 245 14.50 8.01 -19.33
C GLY A 245 13.79 6.68 -19.15
N LEU A 246 13.93 5.77 -20.12
CA LEU A 246 13.46 4.39 -20.00
C LEU A 246 14.42 3.59 -19.10
N ARG A 247 13.88 2.90 -18.10
CA ARG A 247 14.61 2.14 -17.08
C ARG A 247 13.93 0.80 -16.83
N TYR A 248 14.68 -0.18 -16.33
CA TYR A 248 14.13 -1.47 -15.90
C TYR A 248 14.30 -1.64 -14.38
N PHE A 249 13.22 -2.03 -13.71
CA PHE A 249 13.19 -2.37 -12.30
C PHE A 249 12.80 -3.85 -12.15
N ASP A 250 13.45 -4.60 -11.25
CA ASP A 250 13.06 -5.98 -11.00
C ASP A 250 11.77 -6.10 -10.18
N GLU A 251 11.37 -7.33 -9.85
CA GLU A 251 10.16 -7.64 -9.09
C GLU A 251 10.14 -7.02 -7.68
N THR A 252 11.31 -6.67 -7.13
CA THR A 252 11.45 -6.01 -5.82
C THR A 252 11.55 -4.48 -5.92
N GLY A 253 11.53 -3.98 -7.16
CA GLY A 253 11.65 -2.58 -7.53
C GLY A 253 13.08 -2.06 -7.58
N GLU A 254 14.10 -2.92 -7.52
CA GLU A 254 15.49 -2.49 -7.71
C GLU A 254 15.77 -2.24 -9.19
N MET A 255 16.25 -1.04 -9.49
CA MET A 255 16.68 -0.67 -10.83
C MET A 255 17.90 -1.48 -11.26
N LYS A 256 17.86 -2.02 -12.48
CA LYS A 256 19.01 -2.67 -13.11
C LYS A 256 19.86 -1.67 -13.90
N THR A 257 21.17 -1.86 -13.80
CA THR A 257 22.21 -1.11 -14.50
C THR A 257 23.19 -2.09 -15.13
N GLY A 258 23.77 -1.74 -16.28
CA GLY A 258 24.66 -2.61 -17.03
C GLY A 258 23.91 -3.71 -17.77
N LEU A 259 24.59 -4.84 -18.04
CA LEU A 259 23.98 -6.01 -18.69
C LEU A 259 23.14 -6.82 -17.70
N PHE A 260 21.92 -7.16 -18.10
CA PHE A 260 21.03 -8.05 -17.35
C PHE A 260 20.15 -8.87 -18.30
N THR A 261 19.50 -9.91 -17.79
CA THR A 261 18.65 -10.82 -18.58
C THR A 261 17.24 -10.83 -18.02
N VAL A 262 16.25 -10.78 -18.90
CA VAL A 262 14.81 -10.89 -18.60
C VAL A 262 14.21 -11.81 -19.66
N ASP A 263 13.53 -12.89 -19.24
CA ASP A 263 12.86 -13.85 -20.14
C ASP A 263 13.76 -14.35 -21.30
N ASP A 264 14.99 -14.74 -20.98
CA ASP A 264 16.03 -15.21 -21.93
C ASP A 264 16.55 -14.16 -22.93
N GLU A 265 16.13 -12.89 -22.81
CA GLU A 265 16.63 -11.76 -23.59
C GLU A 265 17.60 -10.91 -22.77
N GLU A 266 18.70 -10.47 -23.39
CA GLU A 266 19.72 -9.63 -22.76
C GLU A 266 19.40 -8.15 -23.00
N PHE A 267 19.48 -7.34 -21.95
CA PHE A 267 19.23 -5.91 -21.97
C PHE A 267 20.40 -5.16 -21.35
N PHE A 268 20.55 -3.88 -21.74
CA PHE A 268 21.56 -2.99 -21.20
C PHE A 268 20.96 -1.63 -20.83
N THR A 269 21.32 -1.16 -19.64
CA THR A 269 21.08 0.20 -19.18
C THR A 269 22.40 0.83 -18.72
N GLU A 270 22.50 2.15 -18.83
CA GLU A 270 23.66 2.90 -18.34
C GLU A 270 23.80 2.84 -16.81
N GLU A 271 24.90 3.38 -16.28
CA GLU A 271 25.12 3.49 -14.82
C GLU A 271 24.02 4.28 -14.12
N ASP A 272 23.45 5.28 -14.81
CA ASP A 272 22.33 6.05 -14.30
C ASP A 272 20.99 5.33 -14.44
N GLY A 273 20.96 4.12 -15.03
CA GLY A 273 19.80 3.27 -15.24
C GLY A 273 19.03 3.51 -16.55
N THR A 274 19.41 4.51 -17.36
CA THR A 274 18.69 4.84 -18.59
C THR A 274 19.11 3.98 -19.77
N VAL A 275 18.18 3.73 -20.69
CA VAL A 275 18.51 3.14 -22.00
C VAL A 275 19.07 4.22 -22.91
N GLN A 276 20.29 4.00 -23.41
CA GLN A 276 20.91 4.81 -24.45
C GLN A 276 21.25 3.95 -25.67
N PRO A 277 20.53 4.12 -26.79
CA PRO A 277 20.78 3.34 -27.99
C PRO A 277 22.20 3.57 -28.52
N GLY A 278 22.82 2.54 -29.06
CA GLY A 278 24.12 2.67 -29.73
C GLY A 278 25.07 1.50 -29.49
N TRP A 279 26.25 1.60 -30.10
CA TRP A 279 27.31 0.60 -29.96
C TRP A 279 28.04 0.71 -28.63
N ARG A 280 28.34 -0.45 -28.05
CA ARG A 280 29.37 -0.69 -27.04
C ARG A 280 30.44 -1.58 -27.67
N GLU A 281 31.52 -1.88 -26.96
CA GLU A 281 32.69 -2.57 -27.53
C GLU A 281 32.32 -3.89 -28.24
N GLU A 282 31.35 -4.65 -27.71
CA GLU A 282 31.02 -6.00 -28.20
C GLU A 282 29.56 -6.17 -28.66
N PHE A 283 28.69 -5.16 -28.47
CA PHE A 283 27.26 -5.28 -28.73
C PHE A 283 26.59 -3.93 -29.03
N TYR A 284 25.40 -3.98 -29.63
CA TYR A 284 24.54 -2.82 -29.86
C TYR A 284 23.34 -2.84 -28.91
N VAL A 285 22.96 -1.68 -28.38
CA VAL A 285 21.78 -1.49 -27.52
C VAL A 285 20.67 -0.82 -28.31
N CYS A 286 19.48 -1.44 -28.35
CA CYS A 286 18.28 -0.91 -29.00
C CYS A 286 17.59 0.19 -28.16
N ARG A 287 16.58 0.85 -28.73
CA ARG A 287 15.78 1.90 -28.04
C ARG A 287 14.94 1.40 -26.87
N ASP A 288 14.63 0.11 -26.86
CA ASP A 288 13.98 -0.60 -25.76
C ASP A 288 14.98 -1.25 -24.80
N GLY A 289 16.28 -1.06 -25.01
CA GLY A 289 17.35 -1.58 -24.17
C GLY A 289 17.86 -2.96 -24.60
N LEU A 290 17.25 -3.61 -25.60
CA LEU A 290 17.64 -4.94 -26.04
C LEU A 290 19.08 -4.96 -26.56
N VAL A 291 19.84 -5.97 -26.17
CA VAL A 291 21.23 -6.17 -26.56
C VAL A 291 21.30 -7.10 -27.77
N ILE A 292 22.04 -6.67 -28.78
CA ILE A 292 22.28 -7.44 -30.01
C ILE A 292 23.78 -7.63 -30.17
N ARG A 293 24.19 -8.90 -30.25
CA ARG A 293 25.58 -9.29 -30.46
C ARG A 293 25.79 -9.65 -31.93
N PRO A 294 26.88 -9.21 -32.56
CA PRO A 294 27.20 -9.65 -33.90
C PRO A 294 27.52 -11.14 -33.95
N GLU A 295 26.69 -11.92 -34.64
CA GLU A 295 27.05 -13.29 -34.99
C GLU A 295 28.14 -13.26 -36.06
N THR A 296 29.36 -13.63 -35.67
CA THR A 296 30.42 -13.91 -36.65
C THR A 296 30.17 -15.28 -37.25
N GLU A 297 29.33 -15.40 -38.27
CA GLU A 297 29.47 -16.52 -39.18
C GLU A 297 30.81 -16.35 -39.90
N THR A 298 31.74 -17.25 -39.61
CA THR A 298 33.04 -17.36 -40.27
C THR A 298 32.85 -17.80 -41.72
N GLY A 299 32.41 -16.88 -42.57
CA GLY A 299 32.51 -16.92 -44.02
C GLY A 299 32.95 -15.52 -44.48
N ASP A 300 33.74 -15.42 -45.55
CA ASP A 300 34.49 -14.22 -45.96
C ASP A 300 33.69 -12.91 -46.18
N TYR A 301 32.38 -12.87 -45.88
CA TYR A 301 31.51 -11.72 -45.90
C TYR A 301 30.43 -11.83 -44.80
N GLY A 302 30.72 -11.36 -43.59
CA GLY A 302 29.72 -11.29 -42.50
C GLY A 302 28.73 -10.16 -42.75
N ARG A 303 27.45 -10.48 -42.96
CA ARG A 303 26.32 -9.52 -42.93
C ARG A 303 25.75 -9.50 -41.52
N LEU A 304 25.67 -8.33 -40.89
CA LEU A 304 24.96 -8.18 -39.62
C LEU A 304 23.54 -7.67 -39.88
N TYR A 305 22.55 -8.55 -39.74
CA TYR A 305 21.14 -8.19 -39.77
C TYR A 305 20.67 -7.91 -38.35
N ILE A 306 20.54 -6.63 -37.98
CA ILE A 306 19.92 -6.22 -36.73
C ILE A 306 18.39 -6.28 -36.94
N HIS A 307 17.81 -7.49 -36.94
CA HIS A 307 16.37 -7.70 -37.15
C HIS A 307 15.54 -7.41 -35.90
N SER A 308 16.14 -7.42 -34.70
CA SER A 308 15.39 -7.43 -33.44
C SER A 308 15.09 -6.06 -32.82
N CYS A 309 15.72 -4.95 -33.24
CA CYS A 309 15.37 -3.61 -32.72
C CYS A 309 14.04 -3.03 -33.28
N LYS A 310 13.28 -3.78 -34.09
CA LYS A 310 12.26 -3.23 -35.04
C LYS A 310 12.80 -2.12 -35.96
N ILE A 311 14.12 -1.97 -36.02
CA ILE A 311 14.86 -1.10 -36.92
C ILE A 311 15.77 -2.03 -37.70
N ASN A 312 15.52 -2.23 -39.00
CA ASN A 312 16.45 -2.94 -39.87
C ASN A 312 17.65 -2.03 -40.17
N VAL A 313 18.62 -1.99 -39.25
CA VAL A 313 19.92 -1.39 -39.56
C VAL A 313 20.83 -2.52 -40.06
N GLY A 314 20.96 -2.63 -41.38
CA GLY A 314 22.02 -3.46 -41.97
C GLY A 314 23.35 -2.76 -41.78
N MET A 315 24.18 -3.22 -40.83
CA MET A 315 25.54 -2.71 -40.67
C MET A 315 26.55 -3.65 -41.31
N TYR A 316 27.32 -3.12 -42.25
CA TYR A 316 28.45 -3.83 -42.85
C TYR A 316 29.71 -3.55 -42.03
N LEU A 317 30.26 -4.58 -41.38
CA LEU A 317 31.60 -4.52 -40.77
C LEU A 317 32.65 -4.66 -41.88
N ALA A 318 33.44 -3.61 -42.13
CA ALA A 318 34.62 -3.72 -42.98
C ALA A 318 35.80 -4.24 -42.16
N ARG A 319 36.29 -5.43 -42.53
CA ARG A 319 37.52 -6.03 -41.99
C ARG A 319 38.74 -5.20 -42.41
N SER A 320 39.18 -4.27 -41.57
CA SER A 320 40.58 -3.81 -41.58
C SER A 320 41.37 -4.71 -40.63
N ARG A 321 42.54 -5.20 -41.04
CA ARG A 321 43.39 -6.15 -40.28
C ARG A 321 43.84 -5.65 -38.88
N LYS A 322 43.38 -4.50 -38.41
CA LYS A 322 43.81 -3.93 -37.13
C LYS A 322 42.74 -3.39 -36.19
N ASN A 323 41.48 -3.17 -36.55
CA ASN A 323 40.43 -2.76 -35.60
C ASN A 323 39.03 -2.92 -36.21
N TYR A 324 38.04 -3.29 -35.39
CA TYR A 324 36.62 -3.12 -35.70
C TYR A 324 36.27 -1.65 -35.46
N GLN A 325 35.86 -0.91 -36.49
CA GLN A 325 35.23 0.39 -36.30
C GLN A 325 33.78 0.32 -36.82
N PRO A 326 32.78 0.41 -35.93
CA PRO A 326 31.40 0.54 -36.36
C PRO A 326 31.19 1.90 -37.03
N ILE A 327 30.30 1.89 -38.01
CA ILE A 327 29.86 3.08 -38.72
C ILE A 327 28.72 3.70 -37.87
N THR A 328 28.94 4.88 -37.27
CA THR A 328 28.11 5.38 -36.16
C THR A 328 27.04 6.42 -36.51
N ASP A 329 27.01 6.96 -37.73
CA ASP A 329 26.36 8.27 -37.95
C ASP A 329 25.08 8.27 -38.81
N ALA A 330 24.43 7.13 -39.04
CA ALA A 330 23.19 7.12 -39.82
C ALA A 330 21.95 7.17 -38.91
N GLU A 331 21.45 8.37 -38.63
CA GLU A 331 20.17 8.56 -37.94
C GLU A 331 18.97 8.18 -38.82
N ASP A 332 19.12 8.19 -40.15
CA ASP A 332 18.13 7.73 -41.13
C ASP A 332 18.86 7.28 -42.40
N SER A 333 18.70 6.02 -42.81
CA SER A 333 19.16 5.44 -44.09
C SER A 333 20.65 5.68 -44.44
N ALA A 334 21.52 4.69 -44.19
CA ALA A 334 22.93 4.75 -44.56
C ALA A 334 23.19 4.26 -46.00
N LEU A 335 24.02 4.99 -46.76
CA LEU A 335 24.68 4.48 -47.97
C LEU A 335 26.06 3.94 -47.58
N VAL A 336 26.31 2.67 -47.85
CA VAL A 336 27.63 2.03 -47.63
C VAL A 336 28.24 1.66 -48.98
N VAL A 337 29.41 2.23 -49.29
CA VAL A 337 30.21 1.88 -50.48
C VAL A 337 31.46 1.16 -50.02
N LYS A 338 31.70 -0.04 -50.56
CA LYS A 338 32.92 -0.83 -50.28
C LYS A 338 33.63 -1.23 -51.56
N GLU A 339 34.92 -0.89 -51.65
CA GLU A 339 35.84 -1.42 -52.66
C GLU A 339 36.35 -2.83 -52.30
N ARG A 340 36.64 -3.64 -53.33
CA ARG A 340 37.07 -5.03 -53.16
C ARG A 340 38.50 -5.21 -52.63
N ARG A 341 39.35 -4.17 -52.51
CA ARG A 341 40.73 -4.30 -51.96
C ARG A 341 41.23 -3.07 -51.20
N ASP A 342 41.71 -3.31 -49.98
CA ASP A 342 42.66 -2.52 -49.17
C ASP A 342 42.39 -1.03 -48.84
N HIS A 343 41.18 -0.50 -49.01
CA HIS A 343 40.82 0.87 -48.57
C HIS A 343 39.66 0.91 -47.56
N GLU A 344 39.64 1.97 -46.74
CA GLU A 344 38.60 2.20 -45.72
C GLU A 344 37.23 2.41 -46.38
N PRO A 345 36.14 1.83 -45.85
CA PRO A 345 34.79 2.06 -46.36
C PRO A 345 34.38 3.53 -46.18
N VAL A 346 33.65 4.08 -47.15
CA VAL A 346 33.10 5.44 -47.08
C VAL A 346 31.61 5.35 -46.70
N VAL A 347 31.20 6.16 -45.73
CA VAL A 347 29.83 6.19 -45.17
C VAL A 347 29.23 7.55 -45.42
N ALA A 348 27.96 7.58 -45.84
CA ALA A 348 27.20 8.81 -46.00
C ALA A 348 25.89 8.79 -45.18
N ASP A 349 25.64 9.89 -44.47
CA ASP A 349 24.36 10.23 -43.81
C ASP A 349 23.54 11.24 -44.65
N ARG A 350 22.22 11.18 -44.53
CA ARG A 350 21.21 11.94 -45.28
C ARG A 350 21.35 13.47 -45.17
N LYS A 351 22.07 13.98 -44.16
CA LYS A 351 22.30 15.43 -43.94
C LYS A 351 23.52 16.01 -44.70
N SER A 352 24.34 15.20 -45.35
CA SER A 352 25.58 15.65 -45.99
C SER A 352 25.35 16.16 -47.43
N GLN A 353 25.57 17.47 -47.65
CA GLN A 353 25.47 18.11 -48.97
C GLN A 353 26.74 17.87 -49.80
N GLY A 354 26.80 16.72 -50.49
CA GLY A 354 27.80 16.41 -51.51
C GLY A 354 29.02 15.63 -51.01
N PHE A 355 29.61 14.83 -51.90
CA PHE A 355 30.65 13.84 -51.58
C PHE A 355 31.86 13.97 -52.49
N ASP A 356 33.02 13.58 -51.96
CA ASP A 356 34.24 13.35 -52.74
C ASP A 356 34.44 11.84 -52.89
N LEU A 357 34.29 11.35 -54.13
CA LEU A 357 34.42 9.93 -54.48
C LEU A 357 35.67 9.70 -55.35
N THR A 358 36.65 10.61 -55.31
CA THR A 358 37.90 10.45 -56.05
C THR A 358 38.66 9.20 -55.57
N GLY A 359 38.78 8.20 -56.45
CA GLY A 359 39.57 6.98 -56.19
C GLY A 359 38.86 5.65 -56.46
N LEU A 360 37.54 5.64 -56.64
CA LEU A 360 36.77 4.40 -56.88
C LEU A 360 37.11 3.78 -58.25
N GLN A 361 37.45 2.49 -58.28
CA GLN A 361 37.61 1.69 -59.51
C GLN A 361 36.30 1.04 -59.96
N ASP A 362 36.28 0.60 -61.23
CA ASP A 362 35.15 0.15 -62.07
C ASP A 362 34.17 -0.89 -61.48
N ASP A 363 34.44 -1.45 -60.30
CA ASP A 363 33.68 -2.54 -59.67
C ASP A 363 33.08 -2.18 -58.29
N ALA A 364 32.81 -0.89 -58.03
CA ALA A 364 32.18 -0.45 -56.79
C ALA A 364 30.67 -0.77 -56.76
N PHE A 365 30.18 -1.30 -55.63
CA PHE A 365 28.75 -1.53 -55.38
C PHE A 365 28.23 -0.47 -54.40
N ALA A 366 27.05 0.10 -54.69
CA ALA A 366 26.36 1.05 -53.84
C ALA A 366 25.00 0.46 -53.42
N TYR A 367 24.68 0.52 -52.13
CA TYR A 367 23.43 0.01 -51.57
C TYR A 367 22.64 1.15 -50.91
N ILE A 368 21.40 1.36 -51.33
CA ILE A 368 20.50 2.36 -50.75
C ILE A 368 19.50 1.63 -49.84
N LEU A 369 19.41 2.06 -48.58
CA LEU A 369 18.40 1.60 -47.62
C LEU A 369 17.22 2.57 -47.61
N ASN A 370 16.07 2.14 -48.13
CA ASN A 370 14.85 2.96 -48.11
C ASN A 370 14.14 2.88 -46.75
N THR A 371 13.44 3.95 -46.39
CA THR A 371 12.65 4.06 -45.15
C THR A 371 11.46 3.08 -45.08
N ASP A 372 11.12 2.41 -46.20
CA ASP A 372 10.01 1.48 -46.33
C ASP A 372 10.39 -0.01 -46.20
N GLN A 373 11.60 -0.29 -45.71
CA GLN A 373 12.08 -1.65 -45.44
C GLN A 373 12.35 -2.53 -46.69
N THR A 374 12.47 -1.94 -47.89
CA THR A 374 12.94 -2.65 -49.09
C THR A 374 14.43 -2.42 -49.37
N ILE A 375 15.16 -3.49 -49.70
CA ILE A 375 16.55 -3.41 -50.21
C ILE A 375 16.50 -3.49 -51.73
N GLN A 376 16.92 -2.43 -52.41
CA GLN A 376 17.18 -2.46 -53.85
C GLN A 376 18.69 -2.54 -54.10
N GLU A 377 19.11 -3.66 -54.70
CA GLU A 377 20.48 -3.87 -55.15
C GLU A 377 20.63 -3.27 -56.56
N TYR A 378 21.41 -2.19 -56.67
CA TYR A 378 21.78 -1.64 -57.97
C TYR A 378 23.05 -2.32 -58.44
N SER A 379 22.89 -3.27 -59.36
CA SER A 379 23.99 -3.90 -60.08
C SER A 379 24.23 -3.12 -61.37
N CYS A 380 25.38 -2.41 -61.42
CA CYS A 380 26.03 -1.76 -62.56
C CYS A 380 26.23 -0.26 -62.35
N VAL A 381 27.45 0.13 -61.96
CA VAL A 381 28.01 1.41 -62.39
C VAL A 381 28.67 1.14 -63.74
N ARG A 382 28.07 1.58 -64.85
CA ARG A 382 28.70 1.49 -66.17
C ARG A 382 29.19 2.88 -66.56
N ILE A 383 30.50 3.01 -66.75
CA ILE A 383 31.15 4.24 -67.20
C ILE A 383 30.91 4.35 -68.71
N VAL A 384 30.16 5.37 -69.13
CA VAL A 384 29.99 5.70 -70.55
C VAL A 384 30.74 7.00 -70.83
N GLU A 385 31.75 6.93 -71.70
CA GLU A 385 32.49 8.10 -72.12
C GLU A 385 31.68 8.94 -73.12
N GLY A 386 31.51 10.23 -72.79
CA GLY A 386 31.24 11.28 -73.77
C GLY A 386 29.79 11.74 -73.86
N THR A 387 29.46 12.81 -73.13
CA THR A 387 28.47 13.84 -73.54
C THR A 387 28.83 15.16 -72.83
N ASN A 388 28.46 16.29 -73.43
CA ASN A 388 28.69 17.63 -72.86
C ASN A 388 27.47 18.07 -72.04
N GLU A 389 27.68 19.05 -71.15
CA GLU A 389 26.62 19.66 -70.34
C GLU A 389 25.48 20.21 -71.21
N GLY A 390 24.28 19.62 -71.07
CA GLY A 390 23.04 20.10 -71.70
C GLY A 390 22.37 19.11 -72.67
N ASP A 391 22.94 17.95 -72.94
CA ASP A 391 22.33 16.92 -73.80
C ASP A 391 21.37 16.00 -73.00
N ASP A 392 20.27 15.59 -73.63
CA ASP A 392 19.32 14.62 -73.05
C ASP A 392 20.00 13.24 -72.88
N VAL A 393 19.89 12.67 -71.68
CA VAL A 393 20.38 11.32 -71.39
C VAL A 393 19.41 10.32 -72.03
N VAL A 394 19.92 9.48 -72.93
CA VAL A 394 19.13 8.47 -73.68
C VAL A 394 19.56 7.05 -73.31
N ASP A 395 18.62 6.10 -73.38
CA ASP A 395 18.91 4.68 -73.10
C ASP A 395 19.67 3.99 -74.26
N GLU A 396 19.92 2.68 -74.12
CA GLU A 396 20.61 1.87 -75.13
C GLU A 396 19.89 1.75 -76.49
N ASN A 397 18.62 2.21 -76.56
CA ASN A 397 17.82 2.29 -77.79
C ASN A 397 17.67 3.73 -78.31
N GLY A 398 18.18 4.74 -77.59
CA GLY A 398 18.13 6.15 -77.99
C GLY A 398 16.91 6.93 -77.48
N ASP A 399 16.14 6.37 -76.54
CA ASP A 399 14.97 7.04 -75.95
C ASP A 399 15.34 7.92 -74.74
N SER A 400 14.78 9.13 -74.65
CA SER A 400 15.09 10.11 -73.58
C SER A 400 14.59 9.63 -72.20
N ILE A 401 15.52 9.56 -71.25
CA ILE A 401 15.33 8.99 -69.91
C ILE A 401 14.64 9.99 -68.96
N TRP A 402 14.42 11.25 -69.37
CA TRP A 402 13.75 12.27 -68.55
C TRP A 402 12.26 12.04 -68.29
N ARG A 403 11.66 11.00 -68.89
CA ARG A 403 10.29 10.59 -68.58
C ARG A 403 10.14 9.08 -68.60
N GLN A 404 10.61 8.39 -67.56
CA GLN A 404 9.88 7.24 -67.02
C GLN A 404 10.45 6.72 -65.69
N ASN A 405 9.56 6.71 -64.71
CA ASN A 405 9.52 5.89 -63.50
C ASN A 405 10.37 6.28 -62.27
N GLU A 406 9.70 6.01 -61.14
CA GLU A 406 9.98 6.39 -59.76
C GLU A 406 11.25 5.72 -59.22
N GLY A 407 12.10 6.49 -58.53
CA GLY A 407 13.24 5.97 -57.76
C GLY A 407 14.61 6.10 -58.44
N GLY A 408 15.20 7.29 -58.32
CA GLY A 408 16.64 7.59 -58.33
C GLY A 408 17.54 7.06 -59.47
N PHE A 409 18.05 7.98 -60.31
CA PHE A 409 19.20 7.76 -61.21
C PHE A 409 20.40 8.65 -60.81
N CYS A 410 21.62 8.21 -61.13
CA CYS A 410 22.90 8.92 -60.91
C CYS A 410 23.49 9.39 -62.25
N THR A 411 23.99 10.65 -62.37
CA THR A 411 25.04 11.02 -63.36
C THR A 411 25.92 12.22 -62.91
N TYR A 412 27.05 12.37 -63.61
CA TYR A 412 28.32 13.06 -63.29
C TYR A 412 28.59 14.29 -64.18
N SER A 413 29.40 15.27 -63.74
CA SER A 413 30.13 16.22 -64.61
C SER A 413 31.26 16.94 -63.85
N SER A 414 32.51 16.87 -64.33
CA SER A 414 33.14 18.04 -65.00
C SER A 414 34.47 17.68 -65.67
N ALA A 415 34.66 18.24 -66.86
CA ALA A 415 35.84 18.09 -67.67
C ALA A 415 37.06 18.84 -67.09
N GLY A 416 38.22 18.19 -67.12
CA GLY A 416 39.51 18.87 -67.26
C GLY A 416 40.18 19.42 -66.00
N LYS A 417 40.67 18.53 -65.11
CA LYS A 417 42.03 18.51 -64.53
C LYS A 417 42.10 17.45 -63.41
N PRO A 418 43.21 16.72 -63.21
CA PRO A 418 43.21 15.45 -62.46
C PRO A 418 43.09 15.56 -60.93
N ASP A 419 43.18 16.75 -60.34
CA ASP A 419 43.48 16.87 -58.89
C ASP A 419 42.37 17.46 -58.00
N ARG A 420 41.21 17.85 -58.53
CA ARG A 420 40.04 18.24 -57.70
C ARG A 420 38.73 18.04 -58.46
N THR A 421 38.01 16.96 -58.15
CA THR A 421 36.68 16.70 -58.72
C THR A 421 35.65 16.65 -57.60
N LYS A 422 34.61 17.49 -57.67
CA LYS A 422 33.47 17.43 -56.73
C LYS A 422 32.33 16.64 -57.37
N VAL A 423 31.74 15.69 -56.63
CA VAL A 423 30.55 14.95 -57.05
C VAL A 423 29.31 15.56 -56.40
N ILE A 424 28.30 15.88 -57.20
CA ILE A 424 26.99 16.36 -56.72
C ILE A 424 25.96 15.27 -57.02
N ILE A 425 25.36 14.72 -55.98
CA ILE A 425 24.21 13.81 -56.08
C ILE A 425 22.98 14.60 -55.63
N ALA A 426 22.00 14.76 -56.51
CA ALA A 426 20.75 15.43 -56.19
C ALA A 426 19.63 14.40 -56.01
N PHE A 427 18.92 14.46 -54.89
CA PHE A 427 17.71 13.66 -54.65
C PHE A 427 16.48 14.56 -54.86
N TRP A 428 15.50 14.06 -55.60
CA TRP A 428 14.17 14.68 -55.66
C TRP A 428 13.16 13.75 -55.00
N THR A 429 12.47 14.24 -53.97
CA THR A 429 11.27 13.63 -53.41
C THR A 429 10.05 14.40 -53.92
N PRO A 430 8.97 13.74 -54.37
CA PRO A 430 7.70 14.42 -54.54
C PRO A 430 7.28 15.00 -53.19
N ALA A 431 6.79 16.24 -53.17
CA ALA A 431 6.18 16.81 -51.97
C ALA A 431 5.05 15.87 -51.51
N ALA A 432 5.02 15.54 -50.22
CA ALA A 432 3.88 14.85 -49.64
C ALA A 432 2.62 15.69 -49.94
N GLU A 433 1.67 15.12 -50.67
CA GLU A 433 0.33 15.67 -50.72
C GLU A 433 -0.19 15.68 -49.27
N GLU A 434 -0.37 16.88 -48.71
CA GLU A 434 -1.29 17.09 -47.60
C GLU A 434 -2.65 16.54 -48.05
N LYS A 435 -3.01 15.35 -47.56
CA LYS A 435 -4.42 14.97 -47.50
C LYS A 435 -5.00 15.64 -46.26
N GLU A 436 -5.61 16.81 -46.48
CA GLU A 436 -6.78 17.21 -45.72
C GLU A 436 -7.83 16.09 -45.79
N GLU A 437 -8.18 15.53 -44.64
CA GLU A 437 -9.57 15.31 -44.18
C GLU A 437 -9.62 15.01 -42.67
#